data_AF-A0A7H2BFG2-F1
#
_entry.id   AF-A0A7H2BFG2-F1
#
_cell.length_a   1.000
_cell.length_b   1.000
_cell.length_c   1.000
_cell.angle_alpha   90.00
_cell.angle_beta   90.00
_cell.angle_gamma   90.00
#
_symmetry.space_group_name_H-M   'P 1'
#
loop_
_entity.id
_entity.type
_entity.pdbx_description
1 polymer ?
#
loop_
_entity_poly.entity_id
_entity_poly.type
_entity_poly.pdbx_seq_one_letter_code
_entity_poly.pdbx_strand_id
1 'polypeptide(L)'
;MGRIGRRAYDQLADDYQFNVIGVDNSEFRVENLQSRGYNVLEADASDAEFWKRLKDDQDVELVVLAMPSHGVNVEAYHYALEAKSECAFAAVAQYVDEYRELKALGIDKVINVYDGAGETLAEHAYDAFINMKRKDAAR
;
A
#
# COMPACT_ATOMS: atom_id res chain seq x y z
N MET A 1 7.35 -3.99 2.58
CA MET A 1 7.36 -2.89 1.60
C MET A 1 8.00 -3.30 0.26
N GLY A 2 7.24 -4.05 -0.56
CA GLY A 2 7.62 -4.43 -1.92
C GLY A 2 7.45 -3.30 -2.95
N ARG A 3 7.24 -3.64 -4.23
CA ARG A 3 7.06 -2.65 -5.32
C ARG A 3 5.82 -1.77 -5.11
N ILE A 4 4.66 -2.40 -4.87
CA ILE A 4 3.39 -1.70 -4.67
C ILE A 4 3.43 -0.89 -3.38
N GLY A 5 3.74 -1.54 -2.25
CA GLY A 5 3.80 -0.86 -0.95
C GLY A 5 4.77 0.32 -0.92
N ARG A 6 5.90 0.26 -1.64
CA ARG A 6 6.82 1.40 -1.74
C ARG A 6 6.25 2.55 -2.56
N ARG A 7 5.55 2.28 -3.67
CA ARG A 7 4.89 3.35 -4.43
C ARG A 7 3.78 4.02 -3.60
N ALA A 8 3.02 3.22 -2.86
CA ALA A 8 2.03 3.75 -1.92
C ALA A 8 2.71 4.59 -0.82
N TYR A 9 3.81 4.11 -0.25
CA TYR A 9 4.61 4.87 0.72
C TYR A 9 5.07 6.21 0.14
N ASP A 10 5.74 6.20 -1.02
CA ASP A 10 6.27 7.41 -1.65
C ASP A 10 5.13 8.42 -1.87
N GLN A 11 4.01 7.98 -2.44
CA GLN A 11 2.86 8.83 -2.71
C GLN A 11 2.22 9.41 -1.43
N LEU A 12 2.04 8.58 -0.40
CA LEU A 12 1.47 9.02 0.88
C LEU A 12 2.38 10.01 1.60
N ALA A 13 3.68 9.75 1.63
CA ALA A 13 4.66 10.60 2.28
C ALA A 13 4.91 11.90 1.50
N ASP A 14 5.15 11.82 0.20
CA ASP A 14 5.61 12.96 -0.60
C ASP A 14 4.46 13.84 -1.08
N ASP A 15 3.39 13.24 -1.60
CA ASP A 15 2.31 14.01 -2.23
C ASP A 15 1.21 14.36 -1.22
N TYR A 16 0.96 13.48 -0.26
CA TYR A 16 -0.09 13.67 0.76
C TYR A 16 0.43 14.04 2.14
N GLN A 17 1.76 14.09 2.35
CA GLN A 17 2.40 14.55 3.59
C GLN A 17 2.02 13.72 4.84
N PHE A 18 1.72 12.43 4.66
CA PHE A 18 1.49 11.51 5.77
C PHE A 18 2.82 11.15 6.45
N ASN A 19 2.78 10.95 7.77
CA ASN A 19 3.87 10.26 8.48
C ASN A 19 3.72 8.75 8.26
N VAL A 20 4.52 8.17 7.38
CA VAL A 20 4.38 6.77 6.96
C VAL A 20 5.45 5.90 7.62
N ILE A 21 5.05 4.74 8.13
CA ILE A 21 5.95 3.65 8.52
C ILE A 21 5.73 2.49 7.57
N GLY A 22 6.78 2.07 6.87
CA GLY A 22 6.78 0.84 6.08
C GLY A 22 7.07 -0.38 6.96
N VAL A 23 6.46 -1.53 6.63
CA VAL A 23 6.74 -2.81 7.29
C VAL A 23 7.17 -3.83 6.25
N ASP A 24 8.25 -4.57 6.49
CA ASP A 24 8.71 -5.70 5.68
C ASP A 24 9.37 -6.73 6.59
N ASN A 25 9.25 -8.02 6.28
CA ASN A 25 9.88 -9.09 7.06
C ASN A 25 11.27 -9.50 6.53
N SER A 26 11.75 -8.88 5.45
CA SER A 26 13.07 -9.12 4.90
C SER A 26 14.08 -8.11 5.46
N GLU A 27 14.91 -8.55 6.42
CA GLU A 27 16.03 -7.79 7.00
C GLU A 27 16.84 -7.04 5.91
N PHE A 28 17.34 -7.76 4.89
CA PHE A 28 18.10 -7.17 3.79
C PHE A 28 17.34 -6.02 3.08
N ARG A 29 16.03 -6.16 2.88
CA ARG A 29 15.23 -5.12 2.23
C ARG A 29 15.04 -3.92 3.16
N VAL A 30 14.78 -4.16 4.44
CA VAL A 30 14.62 -3.13 5.46
C VAL A 30 15.89 -2.30 5.56
N GLU A 31 17.05 -2.93 5.73
CA GLU A 31 18.35 -2.25 5.78
C GLU A 31 18.61 -1.40 4.53
N ASN A 32 18.35 -1.97 3.34
CA ASN A 32 18.52 -1.24 2.08
C ASN A 32 17.59 -0.01 2.01
N LEU A 33 16.34 -0.14 2.44
CA LEU A 33 15.37 0.95 2.42
C LEU A 33 15.71 2.03 3.46
N GLN A 34 16.08 1.64 4.67
CA GLN A 34 16.55 2.56 5.70
C GLN A 34 17.77 3.36 5.23
N SER A 35 18.73 2.71 4.56
CA SER A 35 19.90 3.41 3.97
C SER A 35 19.54 4.45 2.91
N ARG A 36 18.33 4.36 2.35
CA ARG A 36 17.78 5.30 1.37
C ARG A 36 16.86 6.36 2.00
N GLY A 37 16.76 6.39 3.32
CA GLY A 37 15.97 7.37 4.08
C GLY A 37 14.52 6.98 4.32
N TYR A 38 14.11 5.74 4.01
CA TYR A 38 12.75 5.29 4.31
C TYR A 38 12.60 4.98 5.80
N ASN A 39 11.46 5.40 6.37
CA ASN A 39 11.05 4.98 7.71
C ASN A 39 10.40 3.60 7.62
N VAL A 40 11.20 2.54 7.83
CA VAL A 40 10.77 1.15 7.67
C VAL A 40 11.20 0.34 8.88
N LEU A 41 10.30 -0.52 9.35
CA LEU A 41 10.53 -1.44 10.44
C LEU A 41 10.52 -2.88 9.93
N GLU A 42 11.44 -3.69 10.48
CA GLU A 42 11.44 -5.13 10.29
C GLU A 42 10.39 -5.76 11.21
N ALA A 43 9.30 -6.26 10.61
CA ALA A 43 8.29 -7.04 11.30
C ALA A 43 7.50 -7.89 10.32
N ASP A 44 6.86 -8.93 10.87
CA ASP A 44 5.90 -9.73 10.15
C ASP A 44 4.49 -9.19 10.39
N ALA A 45 3.80 -8.82 9.31
CA ALA A 45 2.44 -8.31 9.39
C ALA A 45 1.41 -9.41 9.70
N SER A 46 1.77 -10.69 9.60
CA SER A 46 0.95 -11.80 10.11
C SER A 46 1.22 -12.12 11.59
N ASP A 47 2.11 -11.40 12.27
CA ASP A 47 2.34 -11.59 13.70
C ASP A 47 1.39 -10.72 14.53
N ALA A 48 0.52 -11.35 15.32
CA ALA A 48 -0.36 -10.67 16.25
C ALA A 48 0.41 -9.82 17.29
N GLU A 49 1.60 -10.23 17.72
CA GLU A 49 2.41 -9.49 18.69
C GLU A 49 2.92 -8.16 18.12
N PHE A 50 3.15 -8.08 16.79
CA PHE A 50 3.46 -6.83 16.12
C PHE A 50 2.30 -5.83 16.27
N TRP A 51 1.07 -6.26 15.98
CA TRP A 51 -0.13 -5.40 16.07
C TRP A 51 -0.50 -5.02 17.50
N LYS A 52 -0.26 -5.90 18.48
CA LYS A 52 -0.48 -5.57 19.90
C LYS A 52 0.38 -4.40 20.36
N ARG A 53 1.62 -4.30 19.89
CA ARG A 53 2.51 -3.18 20.24
C ARG A 53 2.01 -1.85 19.66
N LEU A 54 1.33 -1.88 18.52
CA LEU A 54 0.71 -0.71 17.90
C LEU A 54 -0.55 -0.23 18.65
N LYS A 55 -1.19 -1.09 19.45
CA LYS A 55 -2.40 -0.75 20.20
C LYS A 55 -2.19 0.45 21.13
N ASP A 56 -1.00 0.55 21.73
CA ASP A 56 -0.62 1.61 22.66
C ASP A 56 -0.22 2.93 21.97
N ASP A 57 0.03 2.90 20.66
CA ASP A 57 0.45 4.05 19.86
C ASP A 57 -0.78 4.71 19.20
N GLN A 58 -1.19 5.91 19.63
CA GLN A 58 -2.55 6.42 19.43
C GLN A 58 -2.89 6.87 18.00
N ASP A 59 -1.92 6.99 17.08
CA ASP A 59 -2.09 7.83 15.88
C ASP A 59 -2.13 7.08 14.53
N VAL A 60 -2.45 5.77 14.51
CA VAL A 60 -2.58 5.03 13.24
C VAL A 60 -3.99 5.20 12.65
N GLU A 61 -4.12 6.11 11.69
CA GLU A 61 -5.40 6.43 11.01
C GLU A 61 -5.62 5.65 9.71
N LEU A 62 -4.57 5.10 9.09
CA LEU A 62 -4.64 4.38 7.82
C LEU A 62 -3.70 3.17 7.80
N VAL A 63 -4.23 2.02 7.40
CA VAL A 63 -3.46 0.79 7.12
C VAL A 63 -3.59 0.42 5.65
N VAL A 64 -2.43 0.25 4.99
CA VAL A 64 -2.35 -0.17 3.58
C VAL A 64 -1.78 -1.59 3.48
N LEU A 65 -2.64 -2.53 3.09
CA LEU A 65 -2.33 -3.95 2.94
C LEU A 65 -1.85 -4.23 1.51
N ALA A 66 -0.53 -4.14 1.33
CA ALA A 66 0.13 -4.24 0.03
C ALA A 66 1.01 -5.49 -0.12
N MET A 67 0.66 -6.58 0.57
CA MET A 67 1.43 -7.82 0.52
C MET A 67 1.05 -8.67 -0.70
N PRO A 68 1.99 -9.45 -1.25
CA PRO A 68 1.74 -10.25 -2.45
C PRO A 68 0.83 -11.46 -2.17
N SER A 69 0.76 -11.93 -0.92
CA SER A 69 -0.09 -13.03 -0.50
C SER A 69 -1.41 -12.49 0.05
N HIS A 70 -2.53 -12.88 -0.56
CA HIS A 70 -3.86 -12.50 -0.12
C HIS A 70 -4.17 -12.97 1.30
N GLY A 71 -3.81 -14.21 1.65
CA GLY A 71 -4.01 -14.73 3.02
C GLY A 71 -3.32 -13.87 4.08
N VAL A 72 -2.13 -13.35 3.77
CA VAL A 72 -1.41 -12.46 4.69
C VAL A 72 -2.11 -11.09 4.79
N ASN A 73 -2.69 -10.56 3.72
CA ASN A 73 -3.52 -9.35 3.80
C ASN A 73 -4.75 -9.58 4.69
N VAL A 74 -5.42 -10.73 4.58
CA VAL A 74 -6.60 -11.07 5.41
C VAL A 74 -6.23 -11.23 6.88
N GLU A 75 -5.16 -11.96 7.20
CA GLU A 75 -4.67 -12.12 8.58
C GLU A 75 -4.27 -10.77 9.19
N ALA A 76 -3.47 -9.98 8.48
CA ALA A 76 -3.06 -8.65 8.92
C ALA A 76 -4.25 -7.72 9.12
N TYR A 77 -5.28 -7.77 8.26
CA TYR A 77 -6.51 -7.01 8.45
C TYR A 77 -7.19 -7.35 9.78
N HIS A 78 -7.34 -8.63 10.11
CA HIS A 78 -7.98 -9.03 11.36
C HIS A 78 -7.20 -8.57 12.59
N TYR A 79 -5.88 -8.72 12.60
CA TYR A 79 -5.05 -8.25 13.72
C TYR A 79 -5.04 -6.72 13.84
N ALA A 80 -4.99 -6.01 12.71
CA ALA A 80 -5.06 -4.56 12.68
C ALA A 80 -6.41 -4.05 13.16
N LEU A 81 -7.51 -4.67 12.74
CA LEU A 81 -8.86 -4.28 13.16
C LEU A 81 -9.07 -4.51 14.66
N GLU A 82 -8.55 -5.60 15.21
CA GLU A 82 -8.59 -5.88 16.66
C GLU A 82 -7.75 -4.88 17.46
N ALA A 83 -6.60 -4.47 16.93
CA ALA A 83 -5.72 -3.49 17.58
C ALA A 83 -6.25 -2.05 17.45
N LYS A 84 -6.83 -1.68 16.30
CA LYS A 84 -7.25 -0.33 15.89
C LYS A 84 -8.54 -0.38 15.06
N SER A 85 -9.68 -0.36 15.73
CA SER A 85 -10.99 -0.41 15.05
C SER A 85 -11.40 0.88 14.34
N GLU A 86 -10.77 2.02 14.67
CA GLU A 86 -11.07 3.35 14.11
C GLU A 86 -10.08 3.77 13.01
N CYS A 87 -9.53 2.80 12.28
CA CYS A 87 -8.56 3.01 11.22
C CYS A 87 -9.18 2.76 9.84
N ALA A 88 -8.80 3.55 8.85
CA ALA A 88 -9.16 3.29 7.46
C ALA A 88 -8.29 2.17 6.87
N PHE A 89 -8.88 1.34 6.02
CA PHE A 89 -8.17 0.24 5.37
C PHE A 89 -8.18 0.39 3.85
N ALA A 90 -7.01 0.19 3.24
CA ALA A 90 -6.86 -0.01 1.83
C ALA A 90 -6.07 -1.31 1.56
N ALA A 91 -6.40 -2.01 0.48
CA ALA A 91 -5.74 -3.28 0.14
C ALA A 91 -5.57 -3.46 -1.36
N VAL A 92 -4.66 -4.35 -1.74
CA VAL A 92 -4.54 -4.82 -3.12
C VAL A 92 -4.94 -6.28 -3.25
N ALA A 93 -5.55 -6.60 -4.38
CA ALA A 93 -5.91 -7.95 -4.79
C ALA A 93 -5.31 -8.25 -6.17
N GLN A 94 -4.88 -9.48 -6.42
CA GLN A 94 -4.45 -9.91 -7.75
C GLN A 94 -5.62 -10.54 -8.52
N TYR A 95 -6.47 -11.29 -7.81
CA TYR A 95 -7.59 -12.01 -8.40
C TYR A 95 -8.95 -11.43 -7.97
N VAL A 96 -10.00 -11.76 -8.72
CA VAL A 96 -11.35 -11.21 -8.53
C VAL A 96 -12.01 -11.74 -7.26
N ASP A 97 -11.75 -12.99 -6.90
CA ASP A 97 -12.18 -13.61 -5.65
C ASP A 97 -11.52 -12.95 -4.42
N GLU A 98 -10.21 -12.72 -4.46
CA GLU A 98 -9.47 -11.97 -3.42
C GLU A 98 -10.07 -10.56 -3.22
N TYR A 99 -10.35 -9.86 -4.32
CA TYR A 99 -11.01 -8.56 -4.28
C TYR A 99 -12.37 -8.63 -3.58
N ARG A 100 -13.20 -9.61 -3.95
CA ARG A 100 -14.54 -9.79 -3.36
C ARG A 100 -14.47 -10.12 -1.88
N GLU A 101 -13.50 -10.93 -1.47
CA GLU A 101 -13.30 -11.28 -0.07
C GLU A 101 -12.89 -10.06 0.75
N LEU A 102 -11.88 -9.29 0.31
CA LEU A 102 -11.45 -8.07 1.01
C LEU A 102 -12.59 -7.04 1.10
N LYS A 103 -13.40 -6.90 0.05
CA LYS A 103 -14.61 -6.06 0.08
C LYS A 103 -15.64 -6.57 1.09
N ALA A 104 -15.86 -7.88 1.18
CA ALA A 104 -16.81 -8.49 2.12
C ALA A 104 -16.36 -8.35 3.59
N LEU A 105 -15.04 -8.27 3.83
CA LEU A 105 -14.46 -8.00 5.15
C LEU A 105 -14.69 -6.56 5.62
N GLY A 106 -15.16 -5.66 4.75
CA GLY A 106 -15.41 -4.25 5.08
C GLY A 106 -14.31 -3.28 4.63
N ILE A 107 -13.32 -3.75 3.87
CA ILE A 107 -12.27 -2.87 3.33
C ILE A 107 -12.89 -2.03 2.22
N ASP A 108 -12.97 -0.72 2.42
CA ASP A 108 -13.66 0.18 1.49
C ASP A 108 -12.89 0.36 0.18
N LYS A 109 -11.56 0.40 0.25
CA LYS A 109 -10.68 0.63 -0.91
C LYS A 109 -9.83 -0.60 -1.21
N VAL A 110 -10.30 -1.40 -2.17
CA VAL A 110 -9.54 -2.54 -2.69
C VAL A 110 -9.22 -2.24 -4.15
N ILE A 111 -7.95 -2.36 -4.54
CA ILE A 111 -7.51 -2.18 -5.92
C ILE A 111 -7.09 -3.55 -6.48
N ASN A 112 -7.66 -3.95 -7.60
CA ASN A 112 -7.07 -5.05 -8.36
C ASN A 112 -5.78 -4.56 -9.02
N VAL A 113 -4.67 -5.27 -8.81
CA VAL A 113 -3.33 -4.85 -9.27
C VAL A 113 -3.28 -4.63 -10.78
N TYR A 114 -3.97 -5.46 -11.57
CA TYR A 114 -3.95 -5.36 -13.02
C TYR A 114 -4.85 -4.24 -13.53
N ASP A 115 -6.03 -4.08 -12.93
CA ASP A 115 -6.93 -2.98 -13.27
C ASP A 115 -6.26 -1.63 -12.96
N GLY A 116 -5.69 -1.48 -11.76
CA GLY A 116 -4.96 -0.28 -11.37
C GLY A 116 -3.74 -0.01 -12.25
N ALA A 117 -2.97 -1.04 -12.63
CA ALA A 117 -1.87 -0.88 -13.57
C ALA A 117 -2.34 -0.44 -14.97
N GLY A 118 -3.49 -0.95 -15.42
CA GLY A 118 -4.12 -0.58 -16.68
C GLY A 118 -4.59 0.87 -16.69
N GLU A 119 -5.24 1.33 -15.61
CA GLU A 119 -5.67 2.71 -15.42
C GLU A 119 -4.47 3.67 -15.46
N THR A 120 -3.43 3.42 -14.65
CA THR A 120 -2.20 4.24 -14.64
C THR A 120 -1.51 4.24 -16.01
N LEU A 121 -1.49 3.10 -16.71
CA LEU A 121 -0.91 3.02 -18.05
C LEU A 121 -1.68 3.90 -19.06
N ALA A 122 -3.02 3.89 -19.00
CA ALA A 122 -3.86 4.69 -19.87
C ALA A 122 -3.63 6.20 -19.64
N GLU A 123 -3.52 6.63 -18.39
CA GLU A 123 -3.19 8.01 -18.01
C GLU A 123 -1.84 8.44 -18.60
N HIS A 124 -0.78 7.64 -18.37
CA HIS A 124 0.55 7.93 -18.90
C HIS A 124 0.59 7.96 -20.44
N ALA A 125 -0.16 7.08 -21.10
CA ALA A 125 -0.25 7.06 -22.55
C ALA A 125 -0.93 8.32 -23.10
N TYR A 126 -1.97 8.80 -22.43
CA TYR A 126 -2.65 10.04 -22.81
C TYR A 126 -1.76 11.26 -22.59
N ASP A 127 -1.05 11.35 -21.47
CA ASP A 127 -0.09 12.43 -21.21
C ASP A 127 1.03 12.48 -22.25
N ALA A 128 1.56 11.32 -22.64
CA ALA A 128 2.53 11.22 -23.72
C ALA A 128 1.96 11.73 -25.05
N PHE A 129 0.72 11.39 -25.37
CA PHE A 129 0.02 11.85 -26.57
C PHE A 129 -0.18 13.37 -26.58
N ILE A 130 -0.63 13.96 -25.48
CA ILE A 130 -0.84 15.42 -25.37
C ILE A 130 0.49 16.17 -25.51
N ASN A 131 1.55 15.68 -24.87
CA ASN A 131 2.87 16.29 -24.97
C ASN A 131 3.45 16.23 -26.39
N MET A 132 3.19 15.15 -27.14
CA MET A 132 3.53 15.07 -28.56
C MET A 132 2.77 16.14 -29.36
N LYS A 133 1.45 16.23 -29.19
CA LYS A 133 0.61 17.21 -29.92
C LYS A 133 1.02 18.66 -29.66
N ARG A 134 1.40 19.00 -28.42
CA ARG A 134 1.88 20.35 -28.08
C ARG A 134 3.20 20.69 -28.77
N LYS A 135 4.12 19.72 -28.89
CA LYS A 135 5.41 19.92 -29.58
C LYS A 135 5.23 20.11 -31.09
N ASP A 136 4.31 19.39 -31.70
CA ASP A 136 4.02 19.51 -33.14
C ASP A 136 3.37 20.87 -33.47
N ALA A 137 2.50 21.39 -32.61
CA ALA A 137 1.86 22.70 -32.79
C ALA A 137 2.80 23.90 -32.55
N ALA A 138 3.96 23.67 -31.92
CA ALA A 138 4.97 24.69 -31.64
C ALA A 138 6.09 24.74 -32.69
N ARG A 139 6.00 23.92 -33.75
CA ARG A 139 6.90 23.91 -34.92
C ARG A 139 6.21 24.54 -36.11
#